data_AF-A0A352S184-F1
#
_entry.id   AF-A0A352S184-F1
#
_cell.length_a   1.000
_cell.length_b   1.000
_cell.length_c   1.000
_cell.angle_alpha   90.00
_cell.angle_beta   90.00
_cell.angle_gamma   90.00
#
_symmetry.space_group_name_H-M   'P 1'
#
loop_
_entity.id
_entity.type
_entity.pdbx_description
1 polymer ?
#
loop_
_entity_poly.entity_id
_entity_poly.type
_entity_poly.pdbx_seq_one_letter_code
_entity_poly.pdbx_strand_id
1 'polypeptide(L)' 'GIALMGGKYIEACARQPELMNPLQTKMFLLAGLIDAAFLIGVGVAMLFAFANPLLSVIQ' A
#
# COMPACT_ATOMS: atom_id res chain seq x y z
N GLY A 1 7.04 -2.87 4.23
CA GLY A 1 5.72 -3.23 4.80
C GLY A 1 5.26 -4.60 4.34
N ILE A 2 5.05 -4.77 3.03
CA ILE A 2 4.43 -5.98 2.44
C ILE A 2 5.23 -7.27 2.73
N ALA A 3 6.55 -7.24 2.66
CA ALA A 3 7.39 -8.44 2.94
C ALA A 3 7.20 -8.99 4.38
N LEU A 4 7.11 -8.10 5.38
CA LEU A 4 6.90 -8.48 6.77
C LEU A 4 5.49 -9.08 6.97
N MET A 5 4.48 -8.47 6.35
CA MET A 5 3.11 -8.96 6.39
C MET A 5 2.98 -10.33 5.70
N GLY A 6 3.55 -10.49 4.51
CA GLY A 6 3.55 -11.76 3.77
C GLY A 6 4.25 -12.88 4.54
N GLY A 7 5.37 -12.59 5.19
CA GLY A 7 6.06 -13.55 6.07
C GLY A 7 5.16 -14.03 7.22
N LYS A 8 4.50 -13.11 7.93
CA LYS A 8 3.57 -13.46 9.02
C LYS A 8 2.32 -14.21 8.53
N TYR A 9 1.84 -13.91 7.33
CA TYR A 9 0.73 -14.64 6.72
C TYR A 9 1.12 -16.09 6.44
N ILE A 10 2.28 -16.32 5.83
CA ILE A 10 2.76 -17.68 5.54
C ILE A 10 2.96 -18.48 6.83
N GLU A 11 3.55 -17.86 7.86
CA GLU A 11 3.72 -18.50 9.18
C GLU A 11 2.37 -18.87 9.82
N ALA A 12 1.39 -17.97 9.78
CA ALA A 12 0.06 -18.22 10.34
C ALA A 12 -0.69 -19.32 9.56
N CYS A 13 -0.57 -19.33 8.22
CA CYS A 13 -1.17 -20.35 7.37
C CYS A 13 -0.53 -21.73 7.58
N ALA A 14 0.79 -21.78 7.81
CA ALA A 14 1.51 -23.02 8.10
C ALA A 14 1.13 -23.60 9.48
N ARG A 15 0.83 -22.75 10.47
CA ARG A 15 0.40 -23.19 11.81
C ARG A 15 -1.08 -23.57 11.88
N GLN A 16 -1.94 -22.83 11.17
CA GLN A 16 -3.39 -23.00 11.20
C GLN A 16 -3.97 -22.84 9.79
N PRO A 17 -4.07 -23.93 9.02
CA PRO A 17 -4.53 -23.88 7.62
C PRO A 17 -5.98 -23.41 7.48
N GLU A 18 -6.80 -23.63 8.51
CA GLU A 18 -8.19 -23.13 8.59
C GLU A 18 -8.29 -21.59 8.62
N LEU A 19 -7.21 -20.89 8.99
CA LEU A 19 -7.18 -19.43 9.01
C LEU A 19 -6.73 -18.80 7.68
N MET A 20 -6.35 -19.58 6.66
CA MET A 20 -5.89 -19.05 5.37
C MET A 20 -6.90 -18.08 4.73
N ASN A 21 -8.15 -18.52 4.57
CA ASN A 21 -9.21 -17.72 3.95
C ASN A 21 -9.49 -16.39 4.70
N PRO A 22 -9.72 -16.39 6.03
CA PRO A 22 -9.96 -15.13 6.76
C PRO A 22 -8.71 -14.23 6.85
N LEU A 23 -7.50 -14.78 6.84
CA LEU A 23 -6.26 -14.00 6.84
C LEU A 23 -5.96 -13.40 5.48
N GLN A 24 -6.35 -14.03 4.37
CA GLN A 24 -6.10 -13.54 3.01
C GLN A 24 -6.80 -12.20 2.76
N THR A 25 -8.07 -12.06 3.16
CA THR A 25 -8.81 -10.80 3.03
C THR A 25 -8.16 -9.69 3.86
N LYS A 26 -7.69 -10.00 5.07
CA LYS A 26 -7.00 -9.03 5.94
C LYS A 26 -5.65 -8.62 5.37
N MET A 27 -4.91 -9.57 4.78
CA MET A 27 -3.67 -9.30 4.05
C MET A 27 -3.90 -8.36 2.87
N PHE A 28 -4.94 -8.57 2.08
CA PHE A 28 -5.24 -7.70 0.94
C PHE A 28 -5.56 -6.26 1.38
N LEU A 29 -6.38 -6.10 2.41
CA LEU A 29 -6.69 -4.80 3.01
C LEU A 29 -5.44 -4.08 3.54
N LEU A 30 -4.59 -4.79 4.29
CA LEU A 30 -3.34 -4.24 4.82
C LEU A 30 -2.33 -3.91 3.72
N ALA A 31 -2.20 -4.77 2.70
CA ALA A 31 -1.34 -4.52 1.54
C ALA A 31 -1.80 -3.27 0.78
N GLY A 32 -3.10 -3.15 0.52
CA GLY A 32 -3.68 -1.97 -0.13
C GLY A 32 -3.46 -0.69 0.67
N LEU A 33 -3.58 -0.75 2.01
CA LEU A 33 -3.31 0.41 2.87
C LEU A 33 -1.83 0.83 2.84
N ILE A 34 -0.89 -0.13 2.80
CA ILE A 34 0.54 0.15 2.69
C ILE A 34 0.87 0.83 1.35
N ASP A 35 0.32 0.33 0.25
CA ASP A 35 0.56 0.91 -1.08
C ASP A 35 -0.15 2.24 -1.29
N ALA A 36 -1.32 2.45 -0.68
CA ALA A 36 -2.07 3.70 -0.81
C ALA A 36 -1.24 4.92 -0.37
N ALA A 37 -0.51 4.81 0.75
CA ALA A 37 0.35 5.90 1.21
C ALA A 37 1.46 6.25 0.18
N PHE A 38 2.03 5.23 -0.46
CA PHE A 38 3.08 5.41 -1.48
C PHE A 38 2.51 6.04 -2.76
N LEU A 39 1.35 5.56 -3.22
CA LEU A 39 0.68 6.08 -4.41
C LEU A 39 0.17 7.52 -4.23
N ILE A 40 -0.28 7.90 -3.04
CA ILE A 40 -0.63 9.30 -2.74
C ILE A 40 0.60 10.20 -2.90
N GLY A 41 1.75 9.81 -2.34
CA GLY A 41 3.00 10.55 -2.48
C GLY A 41 3.43 10.70 -3.94
N VAL A 42 3.35 9.61 -4.72
CA VAL A 42 3.62 9.62 -6.16
C VAL A 42 2.64 10.53 -6.91
N GLY A 43 1.35 10.50 -6.58
CA GLY A 43 0.34 11.37 -7.20
C GLY A 43 0.62 12.86 -6.96
N VAL A 44 1.00 13.22 -5.74
CA VAL A 44 1.41 14.59 -5.40
C VAL A 44 2.69 14.98 -6.16
N ALA A 45 3.68 14.09 -6.22
CA ALA A 45 4.90 14.33 -6.99
C ALA A 45 4.62 14.54 -8.49
N MET A 46 3.71 13.75 -9.07
CA MET A 46 3.29 13.93 -10.47
C MET A 46 2.54 15.26 -10.68
N LEU A 47 1.71 15.69 -9.73
CA LEU A 47 1.06 17.00 -9.77
C LEU A 47 2.11 18.12 -9.86
N PHE A 48 3.14 18.09 -9.01
CA PHE A 48 4.22 19.08 -9.05
C PHE A 48 5.15 18.94 -10.26
N ALA A 49 5.31 17.75 -10.83
CA ALA A 49 6.18 17.52 -11.98
C ALA A 49 5.55 17.98 -13.30
N PHE A 50 4.25 17.75 -13.50
CA PHE A 50 3.59 17.97 -14.80
C PHE A 50 2.50 19.03 -14.79
N ALA A 51 1.90 19.33 -13.63
CA ALA A 51 0.78 20.27 -13.49
C ALA A 51 0.99 21.19 -12.29
N ASN A 52 2.22 21.71 -12.16
CA ASN A 52 2.67 22.42 -10.96
C ASN A 52 1.81 23.67 -10.69
N PRO A 53 0.99 23.69 -9.63
CA PRO A 53 0.10 24.82 -9.37
C PRO A 53 0.87 26.10 -9.00
N LEU A 54 2.11 25.98 -8.54
CA LEU A 54 2.93 27.12 -8.11
C LEU A 54 3.46 27.95 -9.27
N LEU A 55 3.54 27.38 -10.48
CA LEU A 55 3.97 28.12 -11.68
C LEU A 55 2.96 29.22 -12.04
N SER A 56 1.67 29.00 -11.78
CA SER A 56 0.61 29.98 -12.05
C SER A 56 0.60 31.19 -11.10
N VAL A 57 1.33 31.13 -9.99
CA VAL A 57 1.39 32.20 -8.98
C VAL A 57 2.55 33.17 -9.24
N ILE A 58 3.54 32.75 -10.03
CA ILE A 58 4.79 33.50 -10.27
C ILE A 58 4.80 34.17 -11.66
N GLN A 59 3.89 33.78 -12.56
CA GLN A 59 3.68 34.42 -13.87
C GLN A 59 2.56 35.45 -13.82
#